data_AF-A0A0L0UMR1-F1
#
_entry.id   AF-A0A0L0UMR1-F1
#
_cell.length_a   1.000
_cell.length_b   1.000
_cell.length_c   1.000
_cell.angle_alpha   90.00
_cell.angle_beta   90.00
_cell.angle_gamma   90.00
#
_symmetry.space_group_name_H-M   'P 1'
#
loop_
_entity.id
_entity.type
_entity.pdbx_description
1 polymer ?
#
loop_
_entity_poly.entity_id
_entity_poly.type
_entity_poly.pdbx_seq_one_letter_code
_entity_poly.pdbx_strand_id
1 'polypeptide(L)'
;MTVDVLKKLAESRKYKTPSFVDYADLERKYWKTIMYNGCPLYGADVSGSITDKDVNVWNINKLGTILDFVDRDYGLRIEGVNTAYLYFGMWKTSFPWHTEDMDLYSINYIHYGSPKS
;
A
#
# COMPACT_ATOMS: atom_id res chain seq x y z
N MET A 1 6.31 11.65 -11.03
CA MET A 1 7.46 10.86 -10.50
C MET A 1 7.24 9.41 -10.89
N THR A 2 8.28 8.69 -11.32
CA THR A 2 8.16 7.26 -11.69
C THR A 2 8.55 6.34 -10.53
N VAL A 3 8.22 5.05 -10.65
CA VAL A 3 8.60 4.02 -9.64
C VAL A 3 10.12 3.94 -9.47
N ASP A 4 10.90 4.05 -10.55
CA ASP A 4 12.36 4.04 -10.49
C ASP A 4 12.92 5.24 -9.70
N VAL A 5 12.34 6.43 -9.90
CA VAL A 5 12.73 7.63 -9.13
C VAL A 5 12.36 7.47 -7.66
N LEU A 6 11.19 6.93 -7.35
CA LEU A 6 10.75 6.68 -5.97
C LEU A 6 11.65 5.66 -5.27
N LYS A 7 12.04 4.58 -5.97
CA LYS A 7 12.97 3.58 -5.46
C LYS A 7 14.33 4.18 -5.11
N LYS A 8 14.92 4.95 -6.03
CA LYS A 8 16.20 5.66 -5.78
C LYS A 8 16.12 6.60 -4.58
N LEU A 9 14.97 7.26 -4.40
CA LEU A 9 14.72 8.12 -3.24
C LEU A 9 14.65 7.31 -1.94
N ALA A 10 13.90 6.19 -1.94
CA ALA A 10 13.76 5.29 -0.79
C ALA A 10 15.10 4.68 -0.35
N GLU A 11 16.01 4.41 -1.30
CA GLU A 11 17.34 3.85 -1.04
C GLU A 11 18.39 4.91 -0.67
N SER A 12 18.05 6.20 -0.79
CA SER A 12 18.97 7.30 -0.47
C SER A 12 19.32 7.33 1.03
N ARG A 13 20.48 7.92 1.37
CA ARG A 13 20.94 8.05 2.76
C ARG A 13 19.91 8.68 3.71
N LYS A 14 19.03 9.54 3.19
CA LYS A 14 18.02 10.25 3.96
C LYS A 14 16.82 9.37 4.33
N TYR A 15 16.37 8.52 3.41
CA TYR A 15 15.12 7.75 3.55
C TYR A 15 15.34 6.25 3.70
N LYS A 16 16.57 5.75 3.56
CA LYS A 16 16.85 4.32 3.72
C LYS A 16 16.49 3.84 5.13
N THR A 17 16.03 2.59 5.19
CA THR A 17 15.83 1.88 6.46
C THR A 17 17.12 1.89 7.29
N PRO A 18 17.08 2.27 8.58
CA PRO A 18 18.25 2.21 9.44
C PRO A 18 18.69 0.77 9.65
N SER A 19 19.92 0.54 10.08
CA SER A 19 20.31 -0.77 10.58
C SER A 19 19.52 -1.10 11.85
N PHE A 20 19.14 -2.36 12.03
CA PHE A 20 18.41 -2.85 13.21
C PHE A 20 18.80 -4.29 13.49
N VAL A 21 18.64 -4.72 14.74
CA VAL A 21 18.99 -6.09 15.17
C VAL A 21 17.81 -7.04 14.97
N ASP A 22 16.61 -6.60 15.34
CA ASP A 22 15.36 -7.34 15.21
C ASP A 22 14.18 -6.37 14.93
N TYR A 23 12.99 -6.92 14.70
CA TYR A 23 11.81 -6.11 14.42
C TYR A 23 11.37 -5.22 15.59
N ALA A 24 11.65 -5.61 16.84
CA ALA A 24 11.34 -4.80 18.01
C ALA A 24 12.22 -3.54 18.11
N ASP A 25 13.50 -3.65 17.75
CA ASP A 25 14.40 -2.51 17.59
C ASP A 25 13.96 -1.60 16.43
N LEU A 26 13.54 -2.18 15.31
CA LEU A 26 13.03 -1.40 14.17
C LEU A 26 11.75 -0.64 14.52
N GLU A 27 10.79 -1.27 15.18
CA GLU A 27 9.57 -0.65 15.68
C GLU A 27 9.88 0.50 16.65
N ARG A 28 10.79 0.28 17.61
CA ARG A 28 11.23 1.32 18.54
C ARG A 28 11.81 2.53 17.81
N LYS A 29 12.63 2.30 16.77
CA LYS A 29 13.20 3.36 15.94
C LYS A 29 12.12 4.12 15.16
N TYR A 30 11.13 3.42 14.64
CA TYR A 30 9.99 4.04 13.96
C TYR A 30 9.26 5.01 14.90
N TRP A 31 8.77 4.53 16.04
CA TRP A 31 7.98 5.35 16.97
C TRP A 31 8.79 6.52 17.56
N LYS A 32 10.06 6.30 17.88
CA LYS A 32 10.93 7.37 18.42
C LYS A 32 11.20 8.48 17.40
N THR A 33 11.17 8.17 16.11
CA THR A 33 11.62 9.09 15.06
C THR A 33 10.53 9.51 14.09
N ILE A 34 9.28 9.12 14.29
CA ILE A 34 8.19 9.35 13.33
C ILE A 34 8.08 10.83 12.89
N MET A 35 8.23 11.77 13.85
CA MET A 35 8.20 13.22 13.62
C MET A 35 9.53 13.83 13.13
N TYR A 36 10.63 13.07 13.17
CA TYR A 36 11.98 13.55 12.88
C TYR A 36 12.50 13.02 11.53
N ASN A 37 13.50 13.70 10.96
CA ASN A 37 14.17 13.32 9.70
C ASN A 37 13.29 13.31 8.43
N GLY A 38 12.40 14.31 8.31
CA GLY A 38 11.64 14.58 7.09
C GLY A 38 10.44 13.64 6.91
N CYS A 39 9.37 14.18 6.35
CA CYS A 39 8.18 13.40 5.99
C CYS A 39 8.57 12.39 4.90
N PRO A 40 8.38 11.07 5.12
CA PRO A 40 8.59 10.09 4.07
C PRO A 40 7.57 10.33 2.96
N LEU A 41 7.96 10.06 1.72
CA LEU A 41 7.04 10.19 0.60
C LEU A 41 6.33 8.85 0.39
N TYR A 42 5.01 8.89 0.26
CA TYR A 42 4.20 7.69 0.07
C TYR A 42 3.49 7.76 -1.30
N GLY A 43 3.78 6.82 -2.18
CA GLY A 43 3.08 6.67 -3.46
C GLY A 43 1.80 5.86 -3.27
N ALA A 44 0.83 6.44 -2.57
CA ALA A 44 -0.44 5.81 -2.25
C ALA A 44 -1.51 6.08 -3.32
N ASP A 45 -2.58 5.30 -3.27
CA ASP A 45 -3.83 5.49 -4.02
C ASP A 45 -3.63 5.59 -5.54
N VAL A 46 -2.71 4.76 -6.06
CA VAL A 46 -2.46 4.67 -7.50
C VAL A 46 -3.41 3.65 -8.10
N SER A 47 -4.42 4.12 -8.85
CA SER A 47 -5.37 3.27 -9.57
C SER A 47 -4.66 2.27 -10.50
N GLY A 48 -4.91 0.98 -10.29
CA GLY A 48 -4.41 -0.07 -11.15
C GLY A 48 -4.12 -1.38 -10.44
N SER A 49 -3.75 -2.39 -11.22
CA SER A 49 -3.28 -3.68 -10.75
C SER A 49 -2.09 -4.12 -11.59
N ILE A 50 -1.13 -4.76 -10.94
CA ILE A 50 0.01 -5.41 -11.61
C ILE A 50 -0.12 -6.94 -11.63
N THR A 51 -1.27 -7.48 -11.20
CA THR A 51 -1.58 -8.90 -11.34
C THR A 51 -1.93 -9.20 -12.79
N ASP A 52 -1.32 -10.23 -13.36
CA ASP A 52 -1.55 -10.63 -14.75
C ASP A 52 -3.03 -10.98 -15.01
N LYS A 53 -3.51 -10.69 -16.23
CA LYS A 53 -4.93 -10.79 -16.59
C LYS A 53 -5.45 -12.22 -16.55
N ASP A 54 -4.59 -13.21 -16.79
CA ASP A 54 -4.87 -14.64 -16.81
C ASP A 54 -4.91 -15.27 -15.40
N VAL A 55 -4.42 -14.58 -14.37
CA VAL A 55 -4.53 -15.04 -12.98
C VAL A 55 -5.98 -14.92 -12.50
N ASN A 56 -6.63 -16.05 -12.23
CA ASN A 56 -8.04 -16.11 -11.80
C ASN A 56 -8.22 -16.40 -10.30
N VAL A 57 -7.15 -16.74 -9.58
CA VAL A 57 -7.20 -17.07 -8.15
C VAL A 57 -6.72 -15.85 -7.37
N TRP A 58 -7.52 -15.37 -6.41
CA TRP A 58 -7.19 -14.25 -5.52
C TRP A 58 -6.74 -12.98 -6.28
N ASN A 59 -7.31 -12.73 -7.45
CA ASN A 59 -7.03 -11.52 -8.21
C ASN A 59 -7.87 -10.36 -7.64
N ILE A 60 -7.21 -9.43 -6.95
CA ILE A 60 -7.84 -8.29 -6.26
C ILE A 60 -8.71 -7.46 -7.20
N ASN A 61 -8.37 -7.39 -8.49
CA ASN A 61 -9.13 -6.64 -9.47
C ASN A 61 -10.39 -7.37 -9.99
N LYS A 62 -10.61 -8.63 -9.61
CA LYS A 62 -11.76 -9.46 -10.01
C LYS A 62 -12.08 -10.53 -8.95
N LEU A 63 -12.34 -10.09 -7.72
CA LEU A 63 -12.64 -11.02 -6.62
C LEU A 63 -13.99 -11.73 -6.76
N GLY A 64 -14.94 -11.16 -7.53
CA GLY A 64 -16.23 -11.79 -7.77
C GLY A 64 -17.12 -11.82 -6.53
N THR A 65 -17.06 -10.78 -5.69
CA THR A 65 -17.89 -10.68 -4.49
C THR A 65 -19.22 -9.98 -4.79
N ILE A 66 -20.10 -9.87 -3.79
CA ILE A 66 -21.33 -9.09 -3.93
C ILE A 66 -21.09 -7.58 -4.16
N LEU A 67 -19.88 -7.07 -3.89
CA LEU A 67 -19.54 -5.67 -4.17
C LEU A 67 -19.51 -5.37 -5.68
N ASP A 68 -19.29 -6.38 -6.52
CA ASP A 68 -19.32 -6.25 -7.98
C ASP A 68 -20.67 -5.74 -8.49
N PHE A 69 -21.78 -6.00 -7.78
CA PHE A 69 -23.12 -5.53 -8.16
C PHE A 69 -23.22 -4.00 -8.14
N VAL A 70 -22.37 -3.30 -7.37
CA VAL A 70 -22.34 -1.83 -7.37
C VAL A 70 -21.91 -1.28 -8.74
N ASP A 71 -20.90 -1.90 -9.37
CA ASP A 71 -20.50 -1.51 -10.74
C ASP A 71 -21.52 -2.02 -11.77
N ARG A 72 -21.99 -3.27 -11.64
CA ARG A 72 -22.85 -3.90 -12.65
C ARG A 72 -24.26 -3.32 -12.71
N ASP A 73 -24.90 -3.11 -11.56
CA ASP A 73 -26.32 -2.76 -11.49
C ASP A 73 -26.52 -1.24 -11.44
N TYR A 74 -25.58 -0.51 -10.84
CA TYR A 74 -25.65 0.95 -10.67
C TYR A 74 -24.66 1.71 -11.54
N GLY A 75 -23.71 1.04 -12.21
CA GLY A 75 -22.70 1.70 -13.05
C GLY A 75 -21.69 2.53 -12.26
N LEU A 76 -21.53 2.27 -10.96
CA LEU A 76 -20.71 3.08 -10.06
C LEU A 76 -19.36 2.43 -9.80
N ARG A 77 -18.29 3.10 -10.26
CA ARG A 77 -16.90 2.76 -9.96
C ARG A 77 -16.34 3.73 -8.94
N ILE A 78 -15.94 3.19 -7.80
CA ILE A 78 -15.37 3.95 -6.69
C ILE A 78 -13.91 3.49 -6.57
N GLU A 79 -12.99 4.39 -6.92
CA GLU A 79 -11.57 4.07 -6.93
C GLU A 79 -11.08 3.63 -5.55
N GLY A 80 -10.42 2.47 -5.48
CA GLY A 80 -9.94 1.88 -4.23
C GLY A 80 -10.94 1.05 -3.45
N VAL A 81 -12.23 1.15 -3.77
CA VAL A 81 -13.29 0.37 -3.10
C VAL A 81 -13.68 -0.84 -3.95
N ASN A 82 -14.06 -0.62 -5.22
CA ASN A 82 -14.36 -1.69 -6.16
C ASN A 82 -13.36 -1.77 -7.33
N THR A 83 -12.25 -1.03 -7.23
CA THR A 83 -11.08 -1.14 -8.10
C THR A 83 -9.81 -1.28 -7.26
N ALA A 84 -8.79 -1.91 -7.82
CA ALA A 84 -7.53 -2.10 -7.10
C ALA A 84 -6.70 -0.80 -7.01
N TYR A 85 -6.04 -0.62 -5.86
CA TYR A 85 -5.00 0.37 -5.66
C TYR A 85 -3.61 -0.26 -5.49
N LEU A 86 -2.61 0.46 -6.00
CA LEU A 86 -1.20 0.18 -5.78
C LEU A 86 -0.63 1.17 -4.77
N TYR A 87 0.18 0.63 -3.86
CA TYR A 87 0.85 1.38 -2.81
C TYR A 87 2.37 1.18 -2.90
N PHE A 88 3.11 2.26 -3.04
CA PHE A 88 4.57 2.27 -3.07
C PHE A 88 5.12 2.94 -1.82
N GLY A 89 5.56 2.11 -0.86
CA GLY A 89 6.08 2.54 0.42
C GLY A 89 7.59 2.75 0.44
N MET A 90 8.04 3.52 1.43
CA MET A 90 9.43 3.59 1.89
C MET A 90 9.47 3.57 3.41
N TRP A 91 10.66 3.56 4.01
CA TRP A 91 10.82 3.60 5.46
C TRP A 91 10.00 4.75 6.07
N LYS A 92 9.27 4.45 7.14
CA LYS A 92 8.34 5.33 7.87
C LYS A 92 7.04 5.73 7.16
N THR A 93 6.79 5.31 5.93
CA THR A 93 5.43 5.47 5.35
C THR A 93 4.42 4.69 6.19
N SER A 94 3.26 5.28 6.45
CA SER A 94 2.34 4.82 7.50
C SER A 94 0.89 4.99 7.04
N PHE A 95 0.02 4.09 7.51
CA PHE A 95 -1.44 4.23 7.41
C PHE A 95 -1.97 4.52 8.83
N PRO A 96 -2.70 5.64 9.04
CA PRO A 96 -3.31 5.93 10.34
C PRO A 96 -4.35 4.88 10.73
N TRP A 97 -4.76 4.90 11.99
CA TRP A 97 -5.91 4.14 12.46
C TRP A 97 -7.18 4.54 11.70
N HIS A 98 -7.84 3.58 11.06
CA HIS A 98 -9.10 3.76 10.34
C HIS A 98 -9.85 2.42 10.21
N THR A 99 -11.14 2.50 9.88
CA THR A 99 -11.90 1.41 9.25
C THR A 99 -12.04 1.72 7.76
N GLU A 100 -12.32 0.70 6.96
CA GLU A 100 -12.54 0.85 5.52
C GLU A 100 -13.83 1.65 5.25
N ASP A 101 -13.96 2.22 4.04
CA ASP A 101 -15.18 2.90 3.63
C ASP A 101 -16.41 1.99 3.78
N MET A 102 -17.46 2.52 4.40
CA MET A 102 -18.70 1.78 4.71
C MET A 102 -18.47 0.52 5.57
N ASP A 103 -17.38 0.49 6.36
CA ASP A 103 -16.96 -0.65 7.19
C ASP A 103 -16.86 -1.97 6.40
N LEU A 104 -16.47 -1.87 5.14
CA LEU A 104 -16.28 -3.02 4.25
C LEU A 104 -15.06 -3.86 4.64
N TYR A 105 -14.97 -5.03 4.02
CA TYR A 105 -13.75 -5.83 4.06
C TYR A 105 -12.70 -5.26 3.12
N SER A 106 -11.43 -5.33 3.53
CA SER A 106 -10.29 -5.07 2.67
C SER A 106 -9.43 -6.33 2.47
N ILE A 107 -8.67 -6.33 1.38
CA ILE A 107 -7.65 -7.32 1.08
C ILE A 107 -6.38 -6.61 0.64
N ASN A 108 -5.23 -7.04 1.18
CA ASN A 108 -3.93 -6.48 0.85
C ASN A 108 -2.97 -7.59 0.40
N TYR A 109 -2.20 -7.33 -0.66
CA TYR A 109 -1.16 -8.23 -1.14
C TYR A 109 0.15 -7.48 -1.34
N ILE A 110 1.21 -7.96 -0.68
CA ILE A 110 2.57 -7.42 -0.84
C ILE A 110 3.24 -8.10 -2.03
N HIS A 111 3.25 -7.43 -3.18
CA HIS A 111 3.85 -7.97 -4.40
C HIS A 111 5.36 -8.18 -4.28
N TYR A 112 6.09 -7.21 -3.72
CA TYR A 112 7.55 -7.24 -3.59
C TYR A 112 8.03 -6.20 -2.58
N GLY A 113 9.24 -6.40 -2.04
CA GLY A 113 9.98 -5.40 -1.28
C GLY A 113 10.07 -5.73 0.21
N SER A 114 10.16 -4.69 1.03
CA SER A 114 10.26 -4.78 2.49
C SER A 114 8.90 -5.14 3.12
N PRO A 115 8.90 -5.73 4.33
CA PRO A 115 7.66 -6.07 5.04
C PRO A 115 6.84 -4.83 5.42
N LYS A 116 5.54 -5.07 5.63
CA LYS A 116 4.62 -4.16 6.33
C LYS A 116 4.33 -4.76 7.70
N SER A 117 4.45 -3.95 8.74
CA SER A 117 4.08 -4.28 10.12
C SER A 117 2.73 -3.70 10.47
#